data_AF-A0A9X0BLB7-F1
#
_entry.id   AF-A0A9X0BLB7-F1
#
_cell.length_a   1.000
_cell.length_b   1.000
_cell.length_c   1.000
_cell.angle_alpha   90.00
_cell.angle_beta   90.00
_cell.angle_gamma   90.00
#
_symmetry.space_group_name_H-M   'P 1'
#
loop_
_entity.id
_entity.type
_entity.pdbx_description
1 polymer ?
#
loop_
_entity_poly.entity_id
_entity_poly.type
_entity_poly.pdbx_seq_one_letter_code
_entity_poly.pdbx_strand_id
1 'polypeptide(L)'
;MSSSSLKDGQKSLERDKDLVPNSSQIEVGKASFHDSIELDEIEHTDTGWYIWLIALAASIGGMLFGYDTEIISAVLVYLEDSLGHLLSAKSPRQLIYHDKHEEARTVLHRIFRAATPEQVQDKINLIEAGVRESQASTGNQTRSSIVKQLHTNPAYFRALVCACGLMTISQMSGFNVLMYYSGTLFALVGFANPVAVGLVVSGTNLAMTLVNMLVVDSFGRRRLLVTTSWGMSASLVAVAVSFAYIPVDLETLAVTTKSITTPAIIVLVFIILFVLFYGVSIGNTAWMSADFFPKEVRAVGTINMTCCCWGSNLIVSSTFLSMMKGITPSGAFGFDACLTFIDWVMIIFFYPEMSGLQLEEIREVFKHGFGVRYASRLRKQRAEDSRARLS
;
A
#
# COMPACT_ATOMS: atom_id res chain seq x y z
N MET A 1 -38.98 48.00 52.43
CA MET A 1 -40.08 48.45 51.54
C MET A 1 -39.59 48.24 50.12
N SER A 2 -39.78 47.04 49.57
CA SER A 2 -40.93 46.61 48.76
C SER A 2 -41.05 47.35 47.42
N SER A 3 -40.97 46.54 46.38
CA SER A 3 -41.20 46.76 44.95
C SER A 3 -42.54 47.42 44.57
N SER A 4 -42.54 48.16 43.45
CA SER A 4 -43.59 48.09 42.42
C SER A 4 -42.89 48.18 41.05
N SER A 5 -42.79 47.07 40.30
CA SER A 5 -43.81 46.59 39.34
C SER A 5 -44.01 47.61 38.21
N LEU A 6 -43.29 47.48 37.09
CA LEU A 6 -43.58 46.62 35.92
C LEU A 6 -44.57 47.28 34.94
N LYS A 7 -44.15 47.25 33.66
CA LYS A 7 -44.93 47.28 32.42
C LYS A 7 -45.46 48.64 31.96
N ASP A 8 -44.91 49.12 30.85
CA ASP A 8 -45.61 49.21 29.56
C ASP A 8 -44.58 49.62 28.50
N GLY A 9 -44.22 48.75 27.55
CA GLY A 9 -44.89 48.72 26.25
C GLY A 9 -44.10 49.60 25.27
N GLN A 10 -43.04 49.13 24.64
CA GLN A 10 -43.17 48.45 23.34
C GLN A 10 -44.41 48.93 22.54
N LYS A 11 -44.36 50.15 21.99
CA LYS A 11 -44.99 50.54 20.70
C LYS A 11 -44.91 52.06 20.50
N SER A 12 -43.91 52.49 19.73
CA SER A 12 -44.10 53.46 18.64
C SER A 12 -42.78 53.58 17.89
N LEU A 13 -42.49 52.50 17.15
CA LEU A 13 -41.87 52.60 15.84
C LEU A 13 -42.64 53.60 14.97
N GLU A 14 -41.95 54.14 13.97
CA GLU A 14 -42.42 55.09 12.96
C GLU A 14 -42.32 56.57 13.35
N ARG A 15 -41.12 57.12 13.18
CA ARG A 15 -40.92 58.11 12.11
C ARG A 15 -39.46 58.16 11.69
N ASP A 16 -39.29 57.64 10.50
CA ASP A 16 -38.10 57.54 9.68
C ASP A 16 -37.64 58.93 9.22
N LYS A 17 -36.34 59.00 8.90
CA LYS A 17 -35.69 59.91 7.94
C LYS A 17 -35.33 61.34 8.33
N ASP A 18 -34.12 61.67 7.87
CA ASP A 18 -33.54 62.97 7.60
C ASP A 18 -32.91 63.70 8.78
N LEU A 19 -31.58 63.57 8.91
CA LEU A 19 -30.63 64.70 8.96
C LEU A 19 -29.17 64.19 9.03
N VAL A 20 -28.52 64.20 7.88
CA VAL A 20 -27.06 64.10 7.65
C VAL A 20 -26.45 65.50 7.95
N PRO A 21 -25.18 65.64 8.40
CA PRO A 21 -24.11 65.86 7.42
C PRO A 21 -22.79 65.13 7.71
N ASN A 22 -22.05 64.99 6.60
CA ASN A 22 -20.82 64.25 6.36
C ASN A 22 -19.56 65.16 6.50
N SER A 23 -18.37 64.54 6.35
CA SER A 23 -17.00 65.07 6.21
C SER A 23 -16.18 65.18 7.51
N SER A 24 -14.96 64.64 7.66
CA SER A 24 -13.99 64.16 6.67
C SER A 24 -12.91 63.25 7.30
N GLN A 25 -12.56 62.19 6.57
CA GLN A 25 -11.26 61.48 6.48
C GLN A 25 -10.83 60.51 7.61
N ILE A 26 -11.15 59.23 7.41
CA ILE A 26 -10.27 58.11 7.76
C ILE A 26 -10.11 57.26 6.49
N GLU A 27 -8.86 57.09 6.05
CA GLU A 27 -8.49 56.36 4.84
C GLU A 27 -8.89 54.88 4.92
N VAL A 28 -9.58 54.42 3.89
CA VAL A 28 -9.87 53.00 3.63
C VAL A 28 -8.77 52.45 2.72
N GLY A 29 -7.83 51.71 3.31
CA GLY A 29 -6.92 50.83 2.57
C GLY A 29 -7.56 49.45 2.41
N LYS A 30 -7.80 49.04 1.16
CA LYS A 30 -8.31 47.71 0.77
C LYS A 30 -7.38 46.60 1.30
N ALA A 31 -7.88 45.77 2.21
CA ALA A 31 -7.25 44.50 2.55
C ALA A 31 -7.44 43.51 1.37
N SER A 32 -6.33 43.23 0.69
CA SER A 32 -6.22 42.24 -0.37
C SER A 32 -6.29 40.83 0.21
N PHE A 33 -7.10 39.99 -0.42
CA PHE A 33 -7.30 38.58 -0.12
C PHE A 33 -6.12 37.78 -0.69
N HIS A 34 -4.92 37.93 -0.11
CA HIS A 34 -3.72 37.20 -0.53
C HIS A 34 -2.66 37.18 0.59
N ASP A 35 -2.95 36.48 1.68
CA ASP A 35 -1.92 36.01 2.62
C ASP A 35 -2.33 34.59 3.07
N SER A 36 -2.02 33.61 2.22
CA SER A 36 -1.97 32.21 2.62
C SER A 36 -0.70 32.03 3.44
N ILE A 37 -0.89 31.85 4.74
CA ILE A 37 0.10 31.43 5.73
C ILE A 37 0.85 30.21 5.18
N GLU A 38 2.12 30.37 4.81
CA GLU A 38 3.06 29.25 4.68
C GLU A 38 3.27 28.67 6.07
N LEU A 39 2.57 27.57 6.38
CA LEU A 39 2.87 26.73 7.55
C LEU A 39 4.02 25.80 7.16
N ASP A 40 5.16 25.91 7.85
CA ASP A 40 6.28 24.96 7.74
C ASP A 40 5.78 23.55 8.12
N GLU A 41 5.44 22.74 7.12
CA GLU A 41 4.99 21.36 7.30
C GLU A 41 6.12 20.49 7.91
N ILE A 42 5.80 19.82 9.02
CA ILE A 42 6.69 18.88 9.74
C ILE A 42 7.22 17.75 8.84
N GLU A 43 6.62 17.55 7.67
CA GLU A 43 7.06 16.58 6.66
C GLU A 43 8.47 16.87 6.12
N HIS A 44 8.99 18.10 6.30
CA HIS A 44 10.36 18.49 5.96
C HIS A 44 11.37 18.35 7.11
N THR A 45 10.95 17.85 8.29
CA THR A 45 11.85 17.66 9.44
C THR A 45 12.57 16.31 9.36
N ASP A 46 13.86 16.29 9.70
CA ASP A 46 14.67 15.06 9.70
C ASP A 46 14.03 13.93 10.53
N THR A 47 13.81 12.79 9.88
CA THR A 47 13.19 11.61 10.50
C THR A 47 14.10 11.00 11.58
N GLY A 48 13.55 10.73 12.77
CA GLY A 48 14.29 10.09 13.85
C GLY A 48 14.59 8.60 13.61
N TRP A 49 15.64 8.09 14.27
CA TRP A 49 16.09 6.68 14.19
C TRP A 49 15.00 5.62 14.47
N TYR A 50 13.95 6.00 15.20
CA TYR A 50 12.80 5.15 15.50
C TYR A 50 11.98 4.80 14.24
N ILE A 51 11.87 5.73 13.28
CA ILE A 51 11.19 5.48 12.00
C ILE A 51 12.00 4.49 11.17
N TRP A 52 13.33 4.62 11.16
CA TRP A 52 14.23 3.65 10.54
C TRP A 52 14.14 2.27 11.20
N LEU A 53 13.99 2.20 12.53
CA LEU A 53 13.76 0.94 13.24
C LEU A 53 12.44 0.28 12.83
N ILE A 54 11.34 1.04 12.71
CA ILE A 54 10.05 0.53 12.25
C ILE A 54 10.14 0.07 10.79
N ALA A 55 10.78 0.86 9.92
CA ALA A 55 10.98 0.49 8.52
C ALA A 55 11.84 -0.76 8.37
N LEU A 56 12.91 -0.90 9.18
CA LEU A 56 13.75 -2.09 9.22
C LEU A 56 12.98 -3.30 9.74
N ALA A 57 12.24 -3.15 10.83
CA ALA A 57 11.41 -4.21 11.40
C ALA A 57 10.30 -4.65 10.44
N ALA A 58 9.66 -3.71 9.75
CA ALA A 58 8.66 -3.99 8.71
C ALA A 58 9.29 -4.64 7.46
N SER A 59 10.52 -4.27 7.10
CA SER A 59 11.27 -4.89 5.99
C SER A 59 11.73 -6.30 6.34
N ILE A 60 12.15 -6.54 7.58
CA ILE A 60 12.49 -7.87 8.11
C ILE A 60 11.22 -8.73 8.24
N GLY A 61 10.09 -8.16 8.68
CA GLY A 61 8.78 -8.83 8.63
C GLY A 61 8.35 -9.15 7.20
N GLY A 62 8.64 -8.24 6.26
CA GLY A 62 8.53 -8.40 4.81
C GLY A 62 9.36 -9.58 4.27
N MET A 63 10.55 -9.79 4.83
CA MET A 63 11.48 -10.86 4.46
C MET A 63 11.00 -12.25 4.93
N LEU A 64 10.20 -12.29 6.00
CA LEU A 64 9.72 -13.52 6.66
C LEU A 64 8.31 -13.96 6.21
N PHE A 65 7.74 -13.27 5.22
CA PHE A 65 6.33 -13.35 4.75
C PHE A 65 5.80 -14.77 4.41
N GLY A 66 6.68 -15.75 4.23
CA GLY A 66 6.31 -17.12 3.84
C GLY A 66 5.97 -18.06 5.01
N TYR A 67 6.39 -17.76 6.24
CA TYR A 67 6.25 -18.69 7.38
C TYR A 67 5.69 -18.03 8.65
N ASP A 68 5.87 -16.71 8.80
CA ASP A 68 5.79 -16.11 10.13
C ASP A 68 4.55 -15.27 10.40
N THR A 69 3.66 -14.93 9.48
CA THR A 69 2.44 -14.18 9.86
C THR A 69 1.49 -14.97 10.74
N GLU A 70 1.38 -16.30 10.55
CA GLU A 70 0.59 -17.18 11.42
C GLU A 70 1.25 -17.33 12.80
N ILE A 71 2.57 -17.56 12.82
CA ILE A 71 3.32 -17.76 14.06
C ILE A 71 3.48 -16.43 14.81
N ILE A 72 3.86 -15.33 14.17
CA ILE A 72 3.99 -14.00 14.78
C ILE A 72 2.64 -13.46 15.23
N SER A 73 1.54 -13.66 14.48
CA SER A 73 0.22 -13.23 14.96
C SER A 73 -0.26 -14.08 16.14
N ALA A 74 0.01 -15.39 16.14
CA ALA A 74 -0.24 -16.24 17.30
C ALA A 74 0.64 -15.85 18.50
N VAL A 75 1.93 -15.63 18.27
CA VAL A 75 2.92 -15.26 19.28
C VAL A 75 2.68 -13.85 19.82
N LEU A 76 2.18 -12.90 19.03
CA LEU A 76 1.78 -11.56 19.49
C LEU A 76 0.60 -11.63 20.47
N VAL A 77 -0.36 -12.54 20.25
CA VAL A 77 -1.46 -12.79 21.20
C VAL A 77 -0.94 -13.42 22.50
N TYR A 78 0.17 -14.17 22.46
CA TYR A 78 0.83 -14.72 23.65
C TYR A 78 1.83 -13.75 24.32
N LEU A 79 2.35 -12.76 23.59
CA LEU A 79 3.41 -11.86 24.06
C LEU A 79 2.89 -10.58 24.73
N GLU A 80 1.59 -10.29 24.71
CA GLU A 80 1.02 -9.04 25.27
C GLU A 80 1.51 -8.75 26.70
N ASP A 81 1.71 -9.78 27.54
CA ASP A 81 2.13 -9.62 28.94
C ASP A 81 3.65 -9.79 29.18
N SER A 82 4.45 -10.16 28.16
CA SER A 82 5.85 -10.60 28.36
C SER A 82 6.91 -9.53 28.07
N LEU A 83 6.62 -8.61 27.15
CA LEU A 83 7.47 -7.45 26.85
C LEU A 83 6.74 -6.23 27.38
N GLY A 84 7.16 -5.74 28.55
CA GLY A 84 6.52 -4.63 29.25
C GLY A 84 6.17 -3.44 28.35
N HIS A 85 5.30 -2.58 28.88
CA HIS A 85 4.68 -1.35 28.38
C HIS A 85 5.48 -0.40 27.44
N LEU A 86 6.75 -0.65 27.16
CA LEU A 86 7.61 0.11 26.26
C LEU A 86 7.30 -0.03 24.76
N LEU A 87 6.74 -1.15 24.28
CA LEU A 87 6.45 -1.33 22.84
C LEU A 87 5.01 -0.95 22.45
N SER A 88 4.10 -0.80 23.42
CA SER A 88 2.70 -0.42 23.21
C SER A 88 2.49 1.09 23.36
N ALA A 89 3.33 1.90 22.70
CA ALA A 89 2.95 3.30 22.49
C ALA A 89 1.77 3.30 21.51
N LYS A 90 0.54 3.37 22.04
CA LYS A 90 -0.68 3.52 21.23
C LYS A 90 -0.47 4.65 20.24
N SER A 91 -0.90 4.46 18.99
CA SER A 91 -0.68 5.48 17.95
C SER A 91 -1.26 6.83 18.40
N PRO A 92 -0.63 7.98 18.09
CA PRO A 92 -1.15 9.29 18.45
C PRO A 92 -2.62 9.49 18.06
N ARG A 93 -3.03 8.90 16.93
CA ARG A 93 -4.41 8.90 16.44
C ARG A 93 -5.37 8.12 17.34
N GLN A 94 -4.97 6.97 17.87
CA GLN A 94 -5.79 6.20 18.82
C GLN A 94 -5.91 6.91 20.17
N LEU A 95 -4.84 7.56 20.63
CA LEU A 95 -4.87 8.33 21.88
C LEU A 95 -5.85 9.51 21.78
N ILE A 96 -5.82 10.25 20.67
CA ILE A 96 -6.79 11.33 20.38
C ILE A 96 -8.21 10.77 20.22
N TYR A 97 -8.38 9.59 19.61
CA TYR A 97 -9.68 8.93 19.51
C TYR A 97 -10.30 8.59 20.89
N HIS A 98 -9.46 8.37 21.91
CA HIS A 98 -9.88 8.11 23.29
C HIS A 98 -9.75 9.34 24.20
N ASP A 99 -9.74 10.55 23.63
CA ASP A 99 -9.65 11.83 24.35
C ASP A 99 -8.38 11.98 25.23
N LYS A 100 -7.31 11.22 24.96
CA LYS A 100 -6.03 11.23 25.68
C LYS A 100 -5.01 12.16 25.01
N HIS A 101 -5.27 13.46 25.00
CA HIS A 101 -4.50 14.42 24.17
C HIS A 101 -3.08 14.65 24.70
N GLU A 102 -2.87 14.63 26.02
CA GLU A 102 -1.53 14.80 26.62
C GLU A 102 -0.60 13.60 26.38
N GLU A 103 -1.16 12.38 26.41
CA GLU A 103 -0.41 11.18 26.03
C GLU A 103 -0.03 11.24 24.54
N ALA A 104 -0.94 11.72 23.68
CA ALA A 104 -0.67 11.90 22.26
C ALA A 104 0.44 12.94 21.99
N ARG A 105 0.46 14.07 22.73
CA ARG A 105 1.55 15.06 22.70
C ARG A 105 2.89 14.42 23.02
N THR A 106 2.93 13.65 24.09
CA THR A 106 4.15 12.97 24.55
C THR A 106 4.67 11.99 23.50
N VAL A 107 3.79 11.24 22.84
CA VAL A 107 4.17 10.32 21.76
C VAL A 107 4.63 11.08 20.51
N LEU A 108 3.94 12.16 20.11
CA LEU A 108 4.33 12.98 18.97
C LEU A 108 5.71 13.64 19.15
N HIS A 109 6.01 14.17 20.35
CA HIS A 109 7.34 14.69 20.67
C HIS A 109 8.43 13.60 20.64
N ARG A 110 8.11 12.35 20.96
CA ARG A 110 9.06 11.23 20.83
C ARG A 110 9.34 10.88 19.36
N ILE A 111 8.34 11.00 18.48
CA ILE A 111 8.45 10.74 17.04
C ILE A 111 9.20 11.89 16.35
N PHE A 112 8.78 13.13 16.61
CA PHE A 112 9.33 14.35 16.03
C PHE A 112 10.16 15.11 17.07
N ARG A 113 11.36 14.60 17.37
CA ARG A 113 12.23 15.17 18.43
C ARG A 113 12.64 16.63 18.18
N ALA A 114 12.68 17.06 16.93
CA ALA A 114 13.07 18.41 16.54
C ALA A 114 11.88 19.37 16.34
N ALA A 115 10.64 18.90 16.51
CA ALA A 115 9.46 19.73 16.29
C ALA A 115 9.22 20.71 17.45
N THR A 116 8.82 21.94 17.11
CA THR A 116 8.43 22.96 18.09
C THR A 116 7.10 22.57 18.77
N PRO A 117 6.82 23.11 19.99
CA PRO A 117 5.54 22.87 20.66
C PRO A 117 4.33 23.28 19.81
N GLU A 118 4.46 24.33 19.01
CA GLU A 118 3.42 24.82 18.09
C GLU A 118 3.17 23.83 16.96
N GLN A 119 4.23 23.32 16.31
CA GLN A 119 4.13 22.29 15.29
C GLN A 119 3.45 21.01 15.81
N VAL A 120 3.80 20.56 17.02
CA VAL A 120 3.14 19.40 17.64
C VAL A 120 1.65 19.67 17.90
N GLN A 121 1.30 20.89 18.32
CA GLN A 121 -0.10 21.27 18.53
C GLN A 121 -0.89 21.32 17.22
N ASP A 122 -0.30 21.85 16.15
CA ASP A 122 -0.93 21.86 14.82
C ASP A 122 -1.18 20.44 14.31
N LYS A 123 -0.25 19.51 14.53
CA LYS A 123 -0.44 18.11 14.17
C LYS A 123 -1.55 17.46 14.98
N ILE A 124 -1.69 17.81 16.26
CA ILE A 124 -2.81 17.33 17.09
C ILE A 124 -4.13 17.86 16.56
N ASN A 125 -4.22 19.15 16.26
CA ASN A 125 -5.43 19.76 15.70
C ASN A 125 -5.84 19.06 14.39
N LEU A 126 -4.86 18.76 13.53
CA LEU A 126 -5.08 18.02 12.29
C LEU A 126 -5.59 16.58 12.53
N ILE A 127 -4.99 15.86 13.49
CA ILE A 127 -5.42 14.51 13.85
C ILE A 127 -6.82 14.54 14.47
N GLU A 128 -7.12 15.51 15.33
CA GLU A 128 -8.44 15.74 15.93
C GLU A 128 -9.51 15.98 14.85
N ALA A 129 -9.21 16.81 13.86
CA ALA A 129 -10.11 17.07 12.74
C ALA A 129 -10.41 15.77 11.97
N GLY A 130 -9.37 14.97 11.67
CA GLY A 130 -9.52 13.68 11.02
C GLY A 130 -10.25 12.63 11.87
N VAL A 131 -10.11 12.67 13.20
CA VAL A 131 -10.83 11.81 14.14
C VAL A 131 -12.30 12.20 14.21
N ARG A 132 -12.63 13.50 14.30
CA ARG A 132 -14.02 14.00 14.27
C ARG A 132 -14.71 13.65 12.96
N GLU A 133 -14.04 13.81 11.82
CA GLU A 133 -14.57 13.38 10.51
C GLU A 133 -14.84 11.87 10.49
N SER A 134 -13.91 11.09 11.02
CA SER A 134 -14.03 9.62 11.09
C SER A 134 -15.17 9.20 12.02
N GLN A 135 -15.35 9.86 13.17
CA GLN A 135 -16.45 9.62 14.11
C GLN A 135 -17.81 10.04 13.55
N ALA A 136 -17.90 11.18 12.86
CA ALA A 136 -19.11 11.63 12.17
C ALA A 136 -19.53 10.67 11.05
N SER A 137 -18.55 10.10 10.34
CA SER A 137 -18.78 9.14 9.24
C SER A 137 -19.06 7.71 9.73
N THR A 138 -18.49 7.31 10.87
CA THR A 138 -18.57 5.94 11.42
C THR A 138 -19.70 5.78 12.46
N GLY A 139 -20.06 6.84 13.20
CA GLY A 139 -21.00 6.79 14.31
C GLY A 139 -22.41 6.29 13.97
N ASN A 140 -22.79 6.30 12.69
CA ASN A 140 -24.09 5.83 12.19
C ASN A 140 -24.00 4.58 11.27
N GLN A 141 -22.82 4.01 11.04
CA GLN A 141 -22.64 2.93 10.07
C GLN A 141 -22.29 1.59 10.71
N THR A 142 -23.23 0.64 10.67
CA THR A 142 -22.99 -0.77 11.04
C THR A 142 -21.97 -1.40 10.09
N ARG A 143 -21.15 -2.35 10.56
CA ARG A 143 -20.19 -3.12 9.71
C ARG A 143 -20.80 -3.65 8.41
N SER A 144 -22.06 -4.10 8.47
CA SER A 144 -22.84 -4.57 7.31
C SER A 144 -23.09 -3.46 6.27
N SER A 145 -23.32 -2.22 6.72
CA SER A 145 -23.48 -1.06 5.83
C SER A 145 -22.19 -0.76 5.06
N ILE A 146 -21.04 -0.83 5.73
CA ILE A 146 -19.72 -0.59 5.12
C ILE A 146 -19.41 -1.66 4.07
N VAL A 147 -19.67 -2.94 4.38
CA VAL A 147 -19.53 -4.05 3.42
C VAL A 147 -20.45 -3.82 2.22
N LYS A 148 -21.71 -3.47 2.45
CA LYS A 148 -22.68 -3.17 1.38
C LYS A 148 -22.20 -2.00 0.54
N GLN A 149 -21.68 -0.94 1.15
CA GLN A 149 -21.19 0.25 0.45
C GLN A 149 -20.00 -0.08 -0.46
N LEU A 150 -19.05 -0.90 0.01
CA LEU A 150 -17.89 -1.35 -0.77
C LEU A 150 -18.31 -2.13 -2.03
N HIS A 151 -19.32 -3.00 -1.92
CA HIS A 151 -19.77 -3.86 -3.02
C HIS A 151 -20.84 -3.21 -3.93
N THR A 152 -21.62 -2.26 -3.42
CA THR A 152 -22.72 -1.64 -4.17
C THR A 152 -22.27 -0.37 -4.90
N ASN A 153 -21.32 0.39 -4.34
CA ASN A 153 -20.82 1.60 -5.00
C ASN A 153 -19.89 1.20 -6.16
N PRO A 154 -20.19 1.59 -7.42
CA PRO A 154 -19.39 1.19 -8.57
C PRO A 154 -17.95 1.70 -8.52
N ALA A 155 -17.67 2.84 -7.88
CA ALA A 155 -16.30 3.33 -7.73
C ALA A 155 -15.50 2.47 -6.75
N TYR A 156 -16.09 2.13 -5.61
CA TYR A 156 -15.42 1.33 -4.58
C TYR A 156 -15.26 -0.12 -5.02
N PHE A 157 -16.24 -0.66 -5.75
CA PHE A 157 -16.15 -1.99 -6.34
C PHE A 157 -15.05 -2.07 -7.40
N ARG A 158 -14.86 -1.04 -8.24
CA ARG A 158 -13.75 -1.00 -9.20
C ARG A 158 -12.38 -0.96 -8.50
N ALA A 159 -12.26 -0.17 -7.43
CA ALA A 159 -11.05 -0.16 -6.59
C ALA A 159 -10.79 -1.55 -5.98
N LEU A 160 -11.84 -2.21 -5.48
CA LEU A 160 -11.77 -3.57 -4.94
C LEU A 160 -11.31 -4.58 -5.99
N VAL A 161 -11.92 -4.59 -7.18
CA VAL A 161 -11.53 -5.49 -8.27
C VAL A 161 -10.09 -5.25 -8.70
N CYS A 162 -9.63 -4.00 -8.76
CA CYS A 162 -8.24 -3.68 -9.10
C CYS A 162 -7.24 -4.18 -8.03
N ALA A 163 -7.52 -3.91 -6.75
CA ALA A 163 -6.64 -4.29 -5.64
C ALA A 163 -6.62 -5.82 -5.43
N CYS A 164 -7.79 -6.45 -5.34
CA CYS A 164 -7.92 -7.90 -5.22
C CYS A 164 -7.39 -8.62 -6.46
N GLY A 165 -7.65 -8.09 -7.66
CA GLY A 165 -7.16 -8.66 -8.91
C GLY A 165 -5.65 -8.68 -8.98
N LEU A 166 -4.98 -7.54 -8.72
CA LEU A 166 -3.52 -7.50 -8.70
C LEU A 166 -2.94 -8.43 -7.62
N MET A 167 -3.60 -8.51 -6.45
CA MET A 167 -3.15 -9.38 -5.38
C MET A 167 -3.32 -10.87 -5.71
N THR A 168 -4.42 -11.27 -6.34
CA THR A 168 -4.60 -12.66 -6.78
C THR A 168 -3.58 -13.02 -7.85
N ILE A 169 -3.36 -12.12 -8.81
CA ILE A 169 -2.45 -12.41 -9.91
C ILE A 169 -0.98 -12.43 -9.43
N SER A 170 -0.61 -11.60 -8.46
CA SER A 170 0.73 -11.65 -7.84
C SER A 170 1.02 -13.02 -7.24
N GLN A 171 0.05 -13.64 -6.59
CA GLN A 171 0.18 -14.99 -6.03
C GLN A 171 0.18 -16.08 -7.10
N MET A 172 -0.64 -15.89 -8.14
CA MET A 172 -0.70 -16.80 -9.29
C MET A 172 0.54 -16.76 -10.18
N SER A 173 1.42 -15.76 -10.02
CA SER A 173 2.70 -15.70 -10.72
C SER A 173 3.67 -16.85 -10.38
N GLY A 174 3.37 -17.62 -9.33
CA GLY A 174 4.19 -18.75 -8.89
C GLY A 174 5.37 -18.36 -7.99
N PHE A 175 5.53 -17.08 -7.64
CA PHE A 175 6.64 -16.64 -6.79
C PHE A 175 6.69 -17.35 -5.42
N ASN A 176 5.57 -17.36 -4.69
CA ASN A 176 5.55 -17.97 -3.35
C ASN A 176 5.79 -19.48 -3.39
N VAL A 177 5.29 -20.14 -4.43
CA VAL A 177 5.54 -21.56 -4.68
C VAL A 177 7.01 -21.83 -4.98
N LEU A 178 7.65 -20.97 -5.78
CA LEU A 178 9.09 -21.03 -6.02
C LEU A 178 9.86 -20.90 -4.72
N MET A 179 9.42 -20.02 -3.79
CA MET A 179 10.05 -19.89 -2.48
C MET A 179 9.90 -21.16 -1.63
N TYR A 180 8.67 -21.70 -1.52
CA TYR A 180 8.38 -22.90 -0.73
C TYR A 180 9.09 -24.15 -1.24
N TYR A 181 9.16 -24.30 -2.57
CA TYR A 181 9.73 -25.48 -3.21
C TYR A 181 11.10 -25.23 -3.85
N SER A 182 11.76 -24.11 -3.56
CA SER A 182 13.07 -23.76 -4.13
C SER A 182 14.10 -24.89 -3.94
N GLY A 183 14.20 -25.42 -2.71
CA GLY A 183 15.08 -26.55 -2.41
C GLY A 183 14.73 -27.81 -3.21
N THR A 184 13.44 -28.11 -3.36
CA THR A 184 12.98 -29.24 -4.19
C THR A 184 13.34 -28.99 -5.66
N LEU A 185 12.95 -27.84 -6.24
CA LEU A 185 13.21 -27.47 -7.63
C LEU A 185 14.70 -27.49 -7.98
N PHE A 186 15.57 -26.99 -7.10
CA PHE A 186 17.02 -27.03 -7.36
C PHE A 186 17.62 -28.42 -7.16
N ALA A 187 17.05 -29.26 -6.28
CA ALA A 187 17.37 -30.68 -6.25
C ALA A 187 16.95 -31.39 -7.56
N LEU A 188 15.77 -31.04 -8.11
CA LEU A 188 15.28 -31.54 -9.42
C LEU A 188 16.20 -31.18 -10.57
N VAL A 189 17.01 -30.15 -10.42
CA VAL A 189 17.91 -29.63 -11.46
C VAL A 189 19.35 -30.17 -11.27
N GLY A 190 19.60 -30.92 -10.19
CA GLY A 190 20.86 -31.62 -9.95
C GLY A 190 21.87 -30.85 -9.09
N PHE A 191 21.47 -29.79 -8.38
CA PHE A 191 22.36 -29.06 -7.47
C PHE A 191 22.62 -29.87 -6.19
N ALA A 192 23.91 -30.02 -5.84
CA ALA A 192 24.33 -30.78 -4.66
C ALA A 192 23.95 -30.12 -3.32
N ASN A 193 23.81 -28.79 -3.29
CA ASN A 193 23.35 -28.04 -2.11
C ASN A 193 22.17 -27.13 -2.47
N PRO A 194 20.93 -27.67 -2.51
CA PRO A 194 19.73 -26.90 -2.85
C PRO A 194 19.42 -25.78 -1.86
N VAL A 195 19.81 -25.94 -0.59
CA VAL A 195 19.61 -24.93 0.47
C VAL A 195 20.41 -23.67 0.18
N ALA A 196 21.67 -23.81 -0.25
CA ALA A 196 22.50 -22.66 -0.63
C ALA A 196 21.90 -21.88 -1.80
N VAL A 197 21.32 -22.58 -2.79
CA VAL A 197 20.66 -21.95 -3.93
C VAL A 197 19.38 -21.22 -3.50
N GLY A 198 18.57 -21.84 -2.63
CA GLY A 198 17.41 -21.19 -2.01
C GLY A 198 17.78 -19.92 -1.24
N LEU A 199 18.89 -19.92 -0.50
CA LEU A 199 19.39 -18.71 0.19
C LEU A 199 19.77 -17.59 -0.77
N VAL A 200 20.40 -17.89 -1.91
CA VAL A 200 20.72 -16.90 -2.94
C VAL A 200 19.45 -16.28 -3.52
N VAL A 201 18.44 -17.10 -3.80
CA VAL A 201 17.13 -16.63 -4.28
C VAL A 201 16.47 -15.70 -3.25
N SER A 202 16.39 -16.12 -1.98
CA SER A 202 15.83 -15.30 -0.90
C SER A 202 16.59 -13.99 -0.68
N GLY A 203 17.93 -14.03 -0.69
CA GLY A 203 18.77 -12.83 -0.56
C GLY A 203 18.59 -11.86 -1.73
N THR A 204 18.42 -12.40 -2.94
CA THR A 204 18.13 -11.59 -4.14
C THR A 204 16.77 -10.91 -4.01
N ASN A 205 15.74 -11.62 -3.56
CA ASN A 205 14.42 -11.02 -3.32
C ASN A 205 14.50 -9.88 -2.30
N LEU A 206 15.21 -10.08 -1.17
CA LEU A 206 15.41 -9.03 -0.17
C LEU A 206 16.06 -7.79 -0.79
N ALA A 207 17.17 -7.97 -1.51
CA ALA A 207 17.91 -6.87 -2.13
C ALA A 207 17.01 -6.07 -3.09
N MET A 208 16.23 -6.75 -3.92
CA MET A 208 15.35 -6.08 -4.87
C MET A 208 14.12 -5.46 -4.22
N THR A 209 13.63 -6.02 -3.12
CA THR A 209 12.57 -5.41 -2.32
C THR A 209 13.05 -4.08 -1.72
N LEU A 210 14.29 -4.00 -1.25
CA LEU A 210 14.90 -2.74 -0.81
C LEU A 210 15.01 -1.72 -1.95
N VAL A 211 15.44 -2.17 -3.13
CA VAL A 211 15.47 -1.31 -4.33
C VAL A 211 14.06 -0.80 -4.67
N ASN A 212 13.05 -1.65 -4.60
CA ASN A 212 11.65 -1.27 -4.81
C ASN A 212 11.24 -0.14 -3.85
N MET A 213 11.51 -0.29 -2.55
CA MET A 213 11.18 0.74 -1.54
C MET A 213 11.83 2.09 -1.85
N LEU A 214 13.04 2.11 -2.39
CA LEU A 214 13.74 3.36 -2.75
C LEU A 214 13.24 3.99 -4.05
N VAL A 215 12.81 3.17 -5.01
CA VAL A 215 12.49 3.61 -6.38
C VAL A 215 10.99 3.85 -6.59
N VAL A 216 10.11 3.16 -5.85
CA VAL A 216 8.66 3.15 -6.10
C VAL A 216 8.00 4.52 -6.00
N ASP A 217 8.43 5.33 -5.04
CA ASP A 217 7.84 6.65 -4.82
C ASP A 217 8.33 7.69 -5.82
N SER A 218 9.62 7.61 -6.23
CA SER A 218 10.22 8.54 -7.19
C SER A 218 9.86 8.20 -8.65
N PHE A 219 9.84 6.91 -9.01
CA PHE A 219 9.58 6.45 -10.37
C PHE A 219 8.08 6.31 -10.68
N GLY A 220 7.28 6.02 -9.66
CA GLY A 220 5.83 5.80 -9.76
C GLY A 220 5.47 4.32 -9.87
N ARG A 221 4.42 3.92 -9.15
CA ARG A 221 4.00 2.52 -8.96
C ARG A 221 3.60 1.85 -10.27
N ARG A 222 2.78 2.52 -11.10
CA ARG A 222 2.30 1.92 -12.37
C ARG A 222 3.45 1.79 -13.36
N ARG A 223 4.32 2.79 -13.45
CA ARG A 223 5.47 2.75 -14.37
C ARG A 223 6.42 1.63 -14.00
N LEU A 224 6.69 1.46 -12.72
CA LEU A 224 7.52 0.36 -12.21
C LEU A 224 6.93 -0.99 -12.63
N LEU A 225 5.64 -1.22 -12.35
CA LEU A 225 4.96 -2.47 -12.71
C LEU A 225 5.02 -2.76 -14.22
N VAL A 226 4.63 -1.80 -15.07
CA VAL A 226 4.58 -2.02 -16.52
C VAL A 226 5.97 -2.27 -17.13
N THR A 227 7.02 -1.60 -16.62
CA THR A 227 8.38 -1.71 -17.17
C THR A 227 9.13 -2.95 -16.73
N THR A 228 8.71 -3.61 -15.66
CA THR A 228 9.43 -4.75 -15.07
C THR A 228 8.65 -6.06 -15.16
N SER A 229 7.32 -6.03 -15.18
CA SER A 229 6.52 -7.27 -15.15
C SER A 229 6.68 -8.14 -16.41
N TRP A 230 6.98 -7.58 -17.58
CA TRP A 230 7.27 -8.39 -18.78
C TRP A 230 8.52 -9.27 -18.59
N GLY A 231 9.49 -8.81 -17.78
CA GLY A 231 10.72 -9.54 -17.49
C GLY A 231 10.47 -10.83 -16.69
N MET A 232 9.43 -10.86 -15.86
CA MET A 232 9.01 -12.07 -15.15
C MET A 232 8.51 -13.13 -16.12
N SER A 233 7.59 -12.76 -17.02
CA SER A 233 7.05 -13.69 -18.02
C SER A 233 8.16 -14.21 -18.95
N ALA A 234 9.02 -13.32 -19.45
CA ALA A 234 10.16 -13.71 -20.29
C ALA A 234 11.10 -14.70 -19.58
N SER A 235 11.36 -14.48 -18.29
CA SER A 235 12.19 -15.38 -17.48
C SER A 235 11.54 -16.76 -17.30
N LEU A 236 10.24 -16.81 -17.01
CA LEU A 236 9.51 -18.08 -16.88
C LEU A 236 9.42 -18.85 -18.20
N VAL A 237 9.26 -18.16 -19.34
CA VAL A 237 9.35 -18.78 -20.66
C VAL A 237 10.71 -19.43 -20.87
N ALA A 238 11.79 -18.72 -20.53
CA ALA A 238 13.15 -19.25 -20.66
C ALA A 238 13.39 -20.46 -19.75
N VAL A 239 12.85 -20.46 -18.53
CA VAL A 239 12.85 -21.61 -17.63
C VAL A 239 12.08 -22.79 -18.23
N ALA A 240 10.86 -22.57 -18.74
CA ALA A 240 10.02 -23.59 -19.36
C ALA A 240 10.72 -24.25 -20.55
N VAL A 241 11.32 -23.46 -21.44
CA VAL A 241 12.11 -23.94 -22.58
C VAL A 241 13.33 -24.73 -22.11
N SER A 242 14.04 -24.25 -21.08
CA SER A 242 15.22 -24.95 -20.56
C SER A 242 14.88 -26.32 -19.97
N PHE A 243 13.74 -26.44 -19.29
CA PHE A 243 13.24 -27.72 -18.79
C PHE A 243 12.85 -28.71 -19.89
N ALA A 244 12.52 -28.26 -21.10
CA ALA A 244 12.27 -29.16 -22.23
C ALA A 244 13.55 -29.90 -22.71
N TYR A 245 14.73 -29.34 -22.44
CA TYR A 245 16.02 -29.93 -22.78
C TYR A 245 16.67 -30.70 -21.62
N ILE A 246 16.03 -30.75 -20.45
CA ILE A 246 16.49 -31.55 -19.31
C ILE A 246 15.74 -32.89 -19.36
N PRO A 247 16.42 -34.04 -19.42
CA PRO A 247 15.77 -35.33 -19.28
C PRO A 247 15.32 -35.50 -17.81
N VAL A 248 14.08 -35.11 -17.52
CA VAL A 248 13.45 -35.27 -16.21
C VAL A 248 12.63 -36.56 -16.23
N ASP A 249 12.90 -37.46 -15.29
CA ASP A 249 12.06 -38.62 -15.05
C ASP A 249 10.75 -38.17 -14.37
N LEU A 250 9.62 -38.43 -15.03
CA LEU A 250 8.29 -37.93 -14.65
C LEU A 250 7.68 -38.65 -13.44
N GLU A 251 8.13 -39.87 -13.11
CA GLU A 251 7.60 -40.63 -11.97
C GLU A 251 8.33 -40.30 -10.67
N THR A 252 9.62 -40.04 -10.74
CA THR A 252 10.46 -39.77 -9.55
C THR A 252 10.80 -38.31 -9.35
N LEU A 253 10.58 -37.45 -10.37
CA LEU A 253 11.11 -36.09 -10.39
C LEU A 253 12.61 -36.12 -10.03
N ALA A 254 13.38 -37.05 -10.60
CA ALA A 254 14.80 -37.16 -10.35
C ALA A 254 15.58 -37.02 -11.67
N VAL A 255 16.69 -36.29 -11.64
CA VAL A 255 17.60 -36.23 -12.79
C VAL A 255 18.31 -37.57 -12.89
N THR A 256 18.29 -38.17 -14.08
CA THR A 256 19.01 -39.42 -14.39
C THR A 256 20.54 -39.23 -14.38
N THR A 257 21.03 -37.99 -14.20
CA THR A 257 22.46 -37.64 -14.22
C THR A 257 22.79 -36.67 -13.07
N LYS A 258 23.67 -37.09 -12.15
CA LYS A 258 24.19 -36.28 -11.03
C LYS A 258 25.25 -35.23 -11.47
N SER A 259 25.11 -34.65 -12.67
CA SER A 259 26.03 -33.62 -13.16
C SER A 259 25.26 -32.35 -13.55
N ILE A 260 25.79 -31.20 -13.13
CA ILE A 260 25.28 -29.89 -13.50
C ILE A 260 25.34 -29.77 -15.03
N THR A 261 24.19 -29.87 -15.68
CA THR A 261 24.09 -29.77 -17.14
C THR A 261 23.93 -28.29 -17.51
N THR A 262 24.41 -27.83 -18.66
CA THR A 262 24.25 -26.42 -19.08
C THR A 262 22.82 -25.86 -18.94
N PRO A 263 21.73 -26.61 -19.23
CA PRO A 263 20.36 -26.16 -18.99
C PRO A 263 20.02 -25.90 -17.51
N ALA A 264 20.66 -26.60 -16.57
CA ALA A 264 20.46 -26.40 -15.13
C ALA A 264 20.92 -25.02 -14.65
N ILE A 265 22.08 -24.58 -15.16
CA ILE A 265 22.62 -23.24 -14.89
C ILE A 265 21.71 -22.18 -15.51
N ILE A 266 21.21 -22.43 -16.72
CA ILE A 266 20.28 -21.53 -17.41
C ILE A 266 18.98 -21.38 -16.62
N VAL A 267 18.39 -22.48 -16.13
CA VAL A 267 17.22 -22.45 -15.24
C VAL A 267 17.48 -21.61 -14.01
N LEU A 268 18.64 -21.79 -13.36
CA LEU A 268 19.00 -21.00 -12.18
C LEU A 268 19.09 -19.50 -12.48
N VAL A 269 19.79 -19.14 -13.56
CA VAL A 269 19.94 -17.72 -13.96
C VAL A 269 18.59 -17.08 -14.23
N PHE A 270 17.69 -17.77 -14.95
CA PHE A 270 16.37 -17.21 -15.24
C PHE A 270 15.42 -17.23 -14.04
N ILE A 271 15.54 -18.17 -13.10
CA ILE A 271 14.82 -18.10 -11.82
C ILE A 271 15.28 -16.88 -11.01
N ILE A 272 16.59 -16.62 -10.96
CA ILE A 272 17.12 -15.43 -10.28
C ILE A 272 16.61 -14.16 -10.97
N LEU A 273 16.60 -14.11 -12.31
CA LEU A 273 16.01 -12.99 -13.06
C LEU A 273 14.52 -12.81 -12.78
N PHE A 274 13.74 -13.89 -12.73
CA PHE A 274 12.34 -13.84 -12.35
C PHE A 274 12.16 -13.23 -10.95
N VAL A 275 12.95 -13.67 -9.97
CA VAL A 275 12.94 -13.15 -8.59
C VAL A 275 13.36 -11.68 -8.54
N LEU A 276 14.36 -11.29 -9.34
CA LEU A 276 14.81 -9.90 -9.45
C LEU A 276 13.66 -9.00 -9.92
N PHE A 277 13.00 -9.37 -11.02
CA PHE A 277 11.87 -8.61 -11.55
C PHE A 277 10.67 -8.60 -10.61
N TYR A 278 10.37 -9.73 -9.95
CA TYR A 278 9.27 -9.82 -8.99
C TYR A 278 9.48 -8.89 -7.78
N GLY A 279 10.67 -8.90 -7.18
CA GLY A 279 10.99 -8.09 -6.00
C GLY A 279 10.94 -6.57 -6.28
N VAL A 280 11.44 -6.14 -7.46
CA VAL A 280 11.34 -4.74 -7.91
C VAL A 280 9.91 -4.34 -8.24
N SER A 281 9.12 -5.27 -8.76
CA SER A 281 7.79 -4.99 -9.31
C SER A 281 6.70 -5.27 -8.28
N ILE A 282 6.03 -6.40 -8.45
CA ILE A 282 4.72 -6.69 -7.90
C ILE A 282 4.76 -6.95 -6.40
N GLY A 283 5.84 -7.51 -5.87
CA GLY A 283 5.91 -7.99 -4.49
C GLY A 283 5.40 -6.98 -3.47
N ASN A 284 5.98 -5.77 -3.46
CA ASN A 284 5.55 -4.69 -2.55
C ASN A 284 4.37 -3.88 -3.13
N THR A 285 4.37 -3.62 -4.43
CA THR A 285 3.37 -2.74 -5.06
C THR A 285 1.95 -3.33 -5.03
N ALA A 286 1.80 -4.66 -5.00
CA ALA A 286 0.50 -5.30 -4.81
C ALA A 286 -0.13 -4.92 -3.45
N TRP A 287 0.65 -4.94 -2.37
CA TRP A 287 0.20 -4.53 -1.03
C TRP A 287 -0.12 -3.04 -0.93
N MET A 288 0.62 -2.21 -1.66
CA MET A 288 0.34 -0.79 -1.79
C MET A 288 -1.03 -0.48 -2.45
N SER A 289 -1.70 -1.47 -3.05
CA SER A 289 -3.07 -1.32 -3.58
C SER A 289 -4.11 -1.11 -2.47
N ALA A 290 -3.76 -1.33 -1.20
CA ALA A 290 -4.61 -0.92 -0.07
C ALA A 290 -4.90 0.59 -0.07
N ASP A 291 -4.04 1.40 -0.70
CA ASP A 291 -4.23 2.84 -0.84
C ASP A 291 -5.41 3.20 -1.75
N PHE A 292 -5.89 2.27 -2.59
CA PHE A 292 -7.04 2.49 -3.47
C PHE A 292 -8.33 2.68 -2.67
N PHE A 293 -8.36 2.19 -1.43
CA PHE A 293 -9.55 2.23 -0.61
C PHE A 293 -9.64 3.54 0.17
N PRO A 294 -10.78 4.25 0.06
CA PRO A 294 -11.11 5.38 0.93
C PRO A 294 -11.12 4.99 2.40
N LYS A 295 -10.85 5.95 3.30
CA LYS A 295 -10.71 5.73 4.74
C LYS A 295 -11.88 4.95 5.36
N GLU A 296 -13.10 5.17 4.88
CA GLU A 296 -14.35 4.56 5.42
C GLU A 296 -14.46 3.07 5.12
N VAL A 297 -14.00 2.63 3.94
CA VAL A 297 -14.11 1.24 3.49
C VAL A 297 -12.77 0.50 3.48
N ARG A 298 -11.67 1.19 3.81
CA ARG A 298 -10.30 0.67 3.75
C ARG A 298 -10.12 -0.61 4.52
N ALA A 299 -10.58 -0.67 5.77
CA ALA A 299 -10.44 -1.88 6.58
C ALA A 299 -11.08 -3.11 5.90
N VAL A 300 -12.31 -2.96 5.39
CA VAL A 300 -13.03 -4.05 4.72
C VAL A 300 -12.39 -4.39 3.37
N GLY A 301 -11.95 -3.38 2.60
CA GLY A 301 -11.25 -3.57 1.33
C GLY A 301 -9.93 -4.32 1.50
N THR A 302 -9.12 -3.92 2.48
CA THR A 302 -7.86 -4.60 2.81
C THR A 302 -8.10 -6.04 3.28
N ILE A 303 -9.15 -6.33 4.06
CA ILE A 303 -9.50 -7.71 4.44
C ILE A 303 -9.77 -8.56 3.20
N ASN A 304 -10.60 -8.06 2.26
CA ASN A 304 -10.90 -8.79 1.03
C ASN A 304 -9.65 -9.01 0.16
N MET A 305 -8.79 -8.00 0.05
CA MET A 305 -7.50 -8.11 -0.65
C MET A 305 -6.60 -9.18 -0.01
N THR A 306 -6.52 -9.22 1.31
CA THR A 306 -5.76 -10.23 2.06
C THR A 306 -6.35 -11.64 1.88
N CYS A 307 -7.68 -11.78 1.89
CA CYS A 307 -8.33 -13.06 1.60
C CYS A 307 -8.01 -13.53 0.17
N CYS A 308 -8.02 -12.62 -0.81
CA CYS A 308 -7.62 -12.92 -2.18
C CYS A 308 -6.15 -13.36 -2.27
N CYS A 309 -5.25 -12.74 -1.50
CA CYS A 309 -3.85 -13.15 -1.39
C CYS A 309 -3.73 -14.59 -0.90
N TRP A 310 -4.20 -14.88 0.32
CA TRP A 310 -4.01 -16.19 0.91
C TRP A 310 -4.81 -17.29 0.21
N GLY A 311 -6.01 -16.96 -0.29
CA GLY A 311 -6.83 -17.91 -1.05
C GLY A 311 -6.15 -18.35 -2.35
N SER A 312 -5.62 -17.40 -3.12
CA SER A 312 -4.89 -17.73 -4.36
C SER A 312 -3.55 -18.42 -4.08
N ASN A 313 -2.84 -17.99 -3.03
CA ASN A 313 -1.62 -18.64 -2.59
C ASN A 313 -1.83 -20.13 -2.24
N LEU A 314 -2.89 -20.44 -1.49
CA LEU A 314 -3.23 -21.82 -1.12
C LEU A 314 -3.51 -22.67 -2.36
N ILE A 315 -4.25 -22.12 -3.33
CA ILE A 315 -4.56 -22.80 -4.59
C ILE A 315 -3.27 -23.13 -5.35
N VAL A 316 -2.41 -22.14 -5.59
CA VAL A 316 -1.19 -22.36 -6.39
C VAL A 316 -0.22 -23.28 -5.65
N SER A 317 -0.03 -23.09 -4.35
CA SER A 317 0.88 -23.92 -3.54
C SER A 317 0.46 -25.38 -3.48
N SER A 318 -0.84 -25.66 -3.34
CA SER A 318 -1.35 -27.03 -3.29
C SER A 318 -1.39 -27.73 -4.67
N THR A 319 -1.54 -26.97 -5.75
CA THR A 319 -1.69 -27.52 -7.10
C THR A 319 -0.38 -27.63 -7.87
N PHE A 320 0.65 -26.83 -7.55
CA PHE A 320 1.88 -26.74 -8.33
C PHE A 320 2.64 -28.06 -8.49
N LEU A 321 2.89 -28.79 -7.39
CA LEU A 321 3.58 -30.08 -7.47
C LEU A 321 2.78 -31.12 -8.27
N SER A 322 1.45 -31.12 -8.13
CA SER A 322 0.55 -31.97 -8.91
C SER A 322 0.61 -31.61 -10.39
N MET A 323 0.67 -30.31 -10.72
CA MET A 323 0.83 -29.80 -12.08
C MET A 323 2.18 -30.20 -12.69
N MET A 324 3.27 -30.10 -11.94
CA MET A 324 4.60 -30.54 -12.40
C MET A 324 4.63 -32.04 -12.74
N LYS A 325 3.94 -32.88 -11.95
CA LYS A 325 3.84 -34.32 -12.22
C LYS A 325 2.92 -34.64 -13.41
N GLY A 326 1.81 -33.92 -13.56
CA GLY A 326 0.79 -34.21 -14.58
C GLY A 326 1.09 -33.65 -15.97
N ILE A 327 1.68 -32.46 -16.08
CA ILE A 327 1.86 -31.72 -17.35
C ILE A 327 3.36 -31.54 -17.69
N THR A 328 4.26 -32.10 -16.87
CA THR A 328 5.72 -31.90 -16.87
C THR A 328 6.17 -30.55 -16.28
N PRO A 329 7.42 -30.42 -15.77
CA PRO A 329 7.96 -29.14 -15.29
C PRO A 329 7.95 -28.05 -16.37
N SER A 330 8.23 -28.39 -17.63
CA SER A 330 8.18 -27.43 -18.74
C SER A 330 6.76 -26.87 -18.92
N GLY A 331 5.73 -27.74 -18.85
CA GLY A 331 4.33 -27.33 -18.94
C GLY A 331 3.88 -26.46 -17.76
N ALA A 332 4.31 -26.80 -16.54
CA ALA A 332 4.00 -26.05 -15.33
C ALA A 332 4.56 -24.61 -15.38
N PHE A 333 5.85 -24.45 -15.67
CA PHE A 333 6.46 -23.11 -15.81
C PHE A 333 5.93 -22.35 -17.03
N GLY A 334 5.55 -23.04 -18.11
CA GLY A 334 4.89 -22.42 -19.26
C GLY A 334 3.49 -21.89 -18.94
N PHE A 335 2.73 -22.59 -18.09
CA PHE A 335 1.45 -22.12 -17.59
C PHE A 335 1.60 -20.86 -16.73
N ASP A 336 2.56 -20.86 -15.80
CA ASP A 336 2.87 -19.68 -14.96
C ASP A 336 3.37 -18.50 -15.81
N ALA A 337 4.15 -18.77 -16.88
CA ALA A 337 4.58 -17.75 -17.84
C ALA A 337 3.41 -17.09 -18.58
N CYS A 338 2.38 -17.86 -18.92
CA CYS A 338 1.16 -17.36 -19.54
C CYS A 338 0.35 -16.49 -18.57
N LEU A 339 0.19 -16.95 -17.32
CA LEU A 339 -0.50 -16.18 -16.28
C LEU A 339 0.20 -14.85 -15.98
N THR A 340 1.53 -14.85 -15.87
CA THR A 340 2.33 -13.63 -15.68
C THR A 340 2.33 -12.70 -16.91
N PHE A 341 2.13 -13.23 -18.11
CA PHE A 341 1.93 -12.39 -19.29
C PHE A 341 0.56 -11.71 -19.26
N ILE A 342 -0.50 -12.46 -18.93
CA ILE A 342 -1.85 -11.91 -18.76
C ILE A 342 -1.84 -10.84 -17.67
N ASP A 343 -1.12 -11.06 -16.58
CA ASP A 343 -0.90 -10.07 -15.53
C ASP A 343 -0.35 -8.75 -16.06
N TRP A 344 0.75 -8.82 -16.81
CA TRP A 344 1.37 -7.63 -17.39
C TRP A 344 0.39 -6.85 -18.28
N VAL A 345 -0.43 -7.56 -19.07
CA VAL A 345 -1.50 -6.96 -19.88
C VAL A 345 -2.57 -6.32 -18.98
N MET A 346 -3.01 -7.00 -17.92
CA MET A 346 -4.00 -6.49 -16.97
C MET A 346 -3.51 -5.22 -16.26
N ILE A 347 -2.24 -5.17 -15.85
CA ILE A 347 -1.63 -3.99 -15.23
C ILE A 347 -1.69 -2.79 -16.18
N ILE A 348 -1.42 -2.98 -17.48
CA ILE A 348 -1.45 -1.89 -18.47
C ILE A 348 -2.84 -1.26 -18.55
N PHE A 349 -3.90 -2.07 -18.55
CA PHE A 349 -5.27 -1.59 -18.79
C PHE A 349 -6.06 -1.22 -17.53
N PHE A 350 -5.80 -1.88 -16.40
CA PHE A 350 -6.65 -1.80 -15.20
C PHE A 350 -5.98 -1.11 -14.02
N TYR A 351 -4.66 -1.05 -13.94
CA TYR A 351 -3.95 -0.45 -12.80
C TYR A 351 -3.74 1.07 -13.02
N PRO A 352 -4.42 1.95 -12.26
CA PRO A 352 -4.19 3.38 -12.32
C PRO A 352 -2.90 3.78 -11.60
N GLU A 353 -2.28 4.87 -12.04
CA GLU A 353 -1.12 5.45 -11.36
C GLU A 353 -1.58 6.27 -10.16
N MET A 354 -1.22 5.86 -8.95
CA MET A 354 -1.72 6.47 -7.72
C MET A 354 -0.64 7.19 -6.89
N SER A 355 0.64 7.09 -7.27
CA SER A 355 1.68 7.76 -6.47
C SER A 355 1.49 9.27 -6.49
N GLY A 356 1.60 9.89 -5.31
CA GLY A 356 1.51 11.34 -5.13
C GLY A 356 0.10 11.94 -5.21
N LEU A 357 -0.97 11.12 -5.18
CA LEU A 357 -2.35 11.58 -5.02
C LEU A 357 -2.77 11.51 -3.54
N GLN A 358 -3.60 12.47 -3.11
CA GLN A 358 -4.24 12.43 -1.80
C GLN A 358 -5.37 11.39 -1.78
N LEU A 359 -5.67 10.83 -0.60
CA LEU A 359 -6.65 9.75 -0.45
C LEU A 359 -8.07 10.15 -0.92
N GLU A 360 -8.37 11.44 -0.83
CA GLU A 360 -9.61 12.05 -1.25
C GLU A 360 -9.73 12.06 -2.78
N GLU A 361 -8.63 12.32 -3.50
CA GLU A 361 -8.56 12.33 -4.97
C GLU A 361 -8.63 10.92 -5.56
N ILE A 362 -8.14 9.91 -4.83
CA ILE A 362 -8.25 8.50 -5.21
C ILE A 362 -9.70 8.08 -5.45
N ARG A 363 -10.66 8.68 -4.72
CA ARG A 363 -12.10 8.46 -4.95
C ARG A 363 -12.52 8.85 -6.34
N GLU A 364 -12.04 9.99 -6.82
CA GLU A 364 -12.40 10.54 -8.14
C GLU A 364 -11.82 9.67 -9.26
N VAL A 365 -10.63 9.08 -9.06
CA VAL A 365 -9.99 8.20 -10.06
C VAL A 365 -10.90 7.04 -10.46
N PHE A 366 -11.55 6.40 -9.50
CA PHE A 366 -12.42 5.25 -9.77
C PHE A 366 -13.87 5.63 -10.11
N LYS A 367 -14.28 6.91 -10.10
CA LYS A 367 -15.65 7.31 -10.49
C LYS A 367 -15.92 7.13 -11.98
N HIS A 368 -14.92 7.37 -12.83
CA HIS A 368 -15.05 7.32 -14.29
C HIS A 368 -14.38 6.09 -14.92
N GLY A 369 -14.50 4.92 -14.26
CA GLY A 369 -13.93 3.63 -14.72
C GLY A 369 -12.74 3.20 -13.88
N PHE A 370 -11.77 2.49 -14.49
CA PHE A 370 -10.51 2.10 -13.84
C PHE A 370 -9.49 3.25 -13.74
N GLY A 371 -9.86 4.45 -14.18
CA GLY A 371 -9.13 5.67 -13.88
C GLY A 371 -7.75 5.83 -14.52
N VAL A 372 -7.24 4.85 -15.28
CA VAL A 372 -5.87 4.85 -15.81
C VAL A 372 -5.51 6.14 -16.58
N ARG A 373 -6.36 6.54 -17.53
CA ARG A 373 -6.16 7.78 -18.31
C ARG A 373 -6.46 9.05 -17.50
N TYR A 374 -7.33 8.95 -16.50
CA TYR A 374 -7.69 10.10 -15.66
C TYR A 374 -6.56 10.43 -14.68
N ALA A 375 -6.07 9.42 -13.95
CA ALA A 375 -4.95 9.55 -13.03
C ALA A 375 -3.67 10.05 -13.75
N SER A 376 -3.39 9.57 -14.96
CA SER A 376 -2.28 10.07 -15.76
C SER A 376 -2.42 11.55 -16.16
N ARG A 377 -3.65 12.03 -16.41
CA ARG A 377 -3.90 13.45 -16.72
C ARG A 377 -3.75 14.33 -15.48
N LEU A 378 -4.29 13.89 -14.35
CA LEU A 378 -4.22 14.61 -13.07
C LEU A 378 -2.77 14.82 -12.62
N ARG A 379 -1.90 13.80 -12.78
CA ARG A 379 -0.46 13.97 -12.51
C ARG A 379 0.24 14.91 -13.48
N LYS A 380 -0.15 14.90 -14.76
CA LYS A 380 0.44 15.81 -15.76
C LYS A 380 0.13 17.27 -15.39
N GLN A 381 -1.11 17.54 -15.00
CA GLN A 381 -1.55 18.85 -14.50
C GLN A 381 -0.76 19.26 -13.26
N ARG A 382 -0.64 18.41 -12.24
CA ARG A 382 0.20 18.72 -11.06
C ARG A 382 1.66 18.99 -11.42
N ALA A 383 2.25 18.20 -12.31
CA ALA A 383 3.64 18.40 -12.73
C ALA A 383 3.84 19.68 -13.54
N GLU A 384 2.78 20.18 -14.19
CA GLU A 384 2.75 21.49 -14.86
C GLU A 384 2.58 22.60 -13.82
N ASP A 385 1.65 22.46 -12.87
CA ASP A 385 1.40 23.43 -11.79
C ASP A 385 2.61 23.60 -10.86
N SER A 386 3.27 22.51 -10.45
CA SER A 386 4.49 22.57 -9.65
C SER A 386 5.63 23.25 -10.41
N ARG A 387 5.72 23.07 -11.74
CA ARG A 387 6.72 23.76 -12.56
C ARG A 387 6.40 25.25 -12.70
N ALA A 388 5.12 25.60 -12.87
CA ALA A 388 4.67 26.99 -12.94
C ALA A 388 4.86 27.75 -11.62
N ARG A 389 4.85 27.08 -10.47
CA ARG A 389 5.16 27.69 -9.16
C ARG A 389 6.66 27.94 -8.93
N LEU A 390 7.52 27.25 -9.67
CA LEU A 390 8.99 27.35 -9.55
C LEU A 390 9.62 28.29 -10.59
N SER A 391 8.83 28.77 -11.56
CA SER A 391 9.20 29.74 -12.61
C SER A 391 8.64 31.11 -12.30
#